data_AF-A0A847F871-F1
#
_entry.id   AF-A0A847F871-F1
#
_cell.length_a   1.000
_cell.length_b   1.000
_cell.length_c   1.000
_cell.angle_alpha   90.00
_cell.angle_beta   90.00
_cell.angle_gamma   90.00
#
_symmetry.space_group_name_H-M   'P 1'
#
loop_
_entity.id
_entity.type
_entity.pdbx_description
1 polymer ?
#
loop_
_entity_poly.entity_id
_entity_poly.type
_entity_poly.pdbx_seq_one_letter_code
_entity_poly.pdbx_strand_id
1 'polypeptide(L)'
;MQETIDPERSRAARLRPDFLLPGVGKSGTSSLYEYLRAHPEIYMTPRKEPGFFNWDGEEFTQRGPVDEKLYLAATRTLEDYRALFKDRRDEKVAGEATPN
;
A
#
# COMPACT_ATOMS: atom_id res chain seq x y z
N MET A 1 8.59 29.12 -5.62
CA MET A 1 9.30 28.29 -4.64
C MET A 1 8.97 26.85 -4.99
N GLN A 2 9.79 26.21 -5.83
CA GLN A 2 9.63 24.80 -6.19
C GLN A 2 10.46 24.01 -5.19
N GLU A 3 9.82 23.22 -4.33
CA GLU A 3 10.52 22.20 -3.55
C GLU A 3 11.11 21.19 -4.54
N THR A 4 12.42 21.24 -4.68
CA THR A 4 13.18 20.24 -5.42
C THR A 4 13.05 18.93 -4.65
N ILE A 5 12.37 17.94 -5.25
CA ILE A 5 12.30 16.59 -4.70
C ILE A 5 13.72 16.03 -4.65
N ASP A 6 14.14 15.61 -3.47
CA ASP A 6 15.50 15.17 -3.14
C ASP A 6 15.96 14.00 -4.03
N PRO A 7 17.00 14.17 -4.86
CA PRO A 7 17.52 13.12 -5.74
C PRO A 7 18.21 11.97 -5.00
N GLU A 8 18.50 12.10 -3.71
CA GLU A 8 19.24 11.14 -2.89
C GLU A 8 18.35 10.17 -2.09
N ARG A 9 17.11 9.91 -2.53
CA ARG A 9 16.26 8.95 -1.80
C ARG A 9 16.89 7.56 -1.84
N SER A 10 17.41 7.11 -0.70
CA SER A 10 18.07 5.81 -0.56
C SER A 10 17.17 4.66 -1.07
N ARG A 11 17.76 3.58 -1.56
CA ARG A 11 17.02 2.40 -2.04
C ARG A 11 16.02 1.87 -1.00
N ALA A 12 16.41 1.88 0.28
CA ALA A 12 15.51 1.51 1.38
C ALA A 12 14.30 2.46 1.51
N ALA A 13 14.49 3.75 1.25
CA ALA A 13 13.42 4.73 1.22
C ALA A 13 12.52 4.64 -0.03
N ARG A 14 12.94 3.93 -1.09
CA ARG A 14 12.07 3.63 -2.25
C ARG A 14 11.18 2.41 -2.02
N LEU A 15 11.55 1.52 -1.11
CA LEU A 15 10.81 0.29 -0.79
C LEU A 15 9.73 0.49 0.29
N ARG A 16 9.12 1.68 0.37
CA ARG A 16 8.13 2.01 1.39
C ARG A 16 7.07 2.98 0.83
N PRO A 17 5.87 3.07 1.44
CA PRO A 17 4.90 4.08 1.05
C PRO A 17 5.35 5.49 1.48
N ASP A 18 4.87 6.46 0.73
CA ASP A 18 4.84 7.88 1.07
C ASP A 18 3.48 8.30 1.63
N PHE A 19 2.41 7.60 1.24
CA PHE A 19 1.06 7.82 1.74
C PHE A 19 0.26 6.51 1.79
N LEU A 20 -0.84 6.53 2.56
CA LEU A 20 -1.77 5.41 2.71
C LEU A 20 -3.19 5.87 2.35
N LEU A 21 -3.98 4.99 1.76
CA LEU A 21 -5.43 5.13 1.60
C LEU A 21 -6.14 4.14 2.56
N PRO A 22 -6.35 4.51 3.83
CA PRO A 22 -6.88 3.61 4.85
C PRO A 22 -8.40 3.39 4.78
N GLY A 23 -9.08 3.98 3.79
CA GLY A 23 -10.51 3.77 3.57
C GLY A 23 -11.38 4.98 3.94
N VAL A 24 -12.66 4.79 4.28
CA VAL A 24 -13.32 3.53 4.65
C VAL A 24 -13.91 2.74 3.47
N GLY A 25 -14.25 1.46 3.68
CA GLY A 25 -14.91 0.62 2.68
C GLY A 25 -16.18 1.26 2.10
N LYS A 26 -16.45 1.00 0.82
CA LYS A 26 -17.62 1.55 0.08
C LYS A 26 -17.65 3.07 -0.09
N SER A 27 -16.57 3.78 0.25
CA SER A 27 -16.43 5.24 0.02
C SER A 27 -15.85 5.63 -1.35
N GLY A 28 -15.65 4.66 -2.27
CA GLY A 28 -15.04 4.92 -3.58
C GLY A 28 -13.51 4.80 -3.62
N THR A 29 -12.88 4.23 -2.59
CA THR A 29 -11.42 4.01 -2.54
C THR A 29 -10.87 3.17 -3.69
N SER A 30 -11.68 2.26 -4.27
CA SER A 30 -11.29 1.53 -5.49
C SER A 30 -11.13 2.46 -6.69
N SER A 31 -12.06 3.38 -6.92
CA SER A 31 -11.95 4.37 -8.00
C SER A 31 -10.75 5.29 -7.79
N LEU A 32 -10.57 5.78 -6.56
CA LEU A 32 -9.42 6.62 -6.21
C LEU A 32 -8.09 5.89 -6.42
N TYR A 33 -8.00 4.62 -6.01
CA TYR A 33 -6.82 3.78 -6.24
C TYR A 33 -6.49 3.68 -7.73
N GLU A 34 -7.47 3.42 -8.60
CA GLU A 34 -7.24 3.33 -10.05
C GLU A 34 -6.83 4.69 -10.66
N TYR A 35 -7.42 5.80 -10.21
CA TYR A 35 -7.04 7.13 -10.69
C TYR A 35 -5.60 7.49 -10.30
N LEU A 36 -5.20 7.20 -9.06
CA LEU A 36 -3.84 7.44 -8.59
C LEU A 36 -2.84 6.54 -9.30
N ARG A 37 -3.18 5.26 -9.49
CA ARG A 37 -2.34 4.28 -10.22
C ARG A 37 -2.11 4.68 -11.69
N ALA A 38 -3.07 5.36 -12.31
CA ALA A 38 -2.93 5.85 -13.68
C ALA A 38 -2.03 7.08 -13.82
N HIS A 39 -1.71 7.78 -12.72
CA HIS A 39 -0.91 8.99 -12.76
C HIS A 39 0.58 8.67 -12.95
N PRO A 40 1.29 9.26 -13.94
CA PRO A 40 2.67 8.88 -14.29
C PRO A 40 3.70 9.14 -13.18
N GLU A 41 3.36 10.00 -12.21
CA GLU A 41 4.25 10.35 -11.10
C GLU A 41 3.92 9.63 -9.78
N ILE A 42 2.91 8.74 -9.77
CA ILE A 42 2.45 8.02 -8.58
C ILE A 42 2.60 6.52 -8.80
N TYR A 43 3.38 5.89 -7.93
CA TYR A 43 3.41 4.43 -7.84
C TYR A 43 2.34 3.97 -6.85
N MET A 44 1.44 3.08 -7.27
CA MET A 44 0.59 2.34 -6.35
C MET A 44 1.09 0.90 -6.27
N THR A 45 1.05 0.30 -5.08
CA THR A 45 1.31 -1.14 -4.93
C THR A 45 0.48 -1.93 -5.95
N PRO A 46 1.02 -2.99 -6.60
CA PRO A 46 0.34 -3.66 -7.71
C PRO A 46 -0.96 -4.36 -7.28
N ARG A 47 -1.08 -4.67 -5.99
CA ARG A 47 -2.28 -5.22 -5.35
C ARG A 47 -2.86 -4.16 -4.42
N LYS A 48 -4.17 -3.91 -4.55
CA LYS A 48 -4.99 -3.19 -3.56
C LYS A 48 -5.31 -4.13 -2.39
N GLU A 49 -5.43 -3.58 -1.20
CA GLU A 49 -5.75 -4.27 0.06
C GLU A 49 -4.66 -5.28 0.47
N PRO A 50 -3.37 -4.89 0.51
CA PRO A 50 -2.33 -5.79 1.01
C PRO A 50 -2.47 -6.13 2.49
N GLY A 51 -3.19 -5.34 3.30
CA GLY A 51 -3.57 -5.74 4.67
C GLY A 51 -2.42 -5.83 5.67
N PHE A 52 -1.26 -5.20 5.38
CA PHE A 52 -0.07 -5.30 6.23
C PHE A 52 -0.29 -4.74 7.63
N PHE A 53 -1.00 -3.62 7.74
CA PHE A 53 -1.26 -2.95 9.03
C PHE A 53 -2.50 -3.48 9.76
N ASN A 54 -3.24 -4.43 9.19
CA ASN A 54 -4.55 -4.83 9.73
C ASN A 54 -4.46 -5.77 10.92
N TRP A 55 -3.30 -6.39 11.14
CA TRP A 55 -3.17 -7.47 12.12
C TRP A 55 -2.08 -7.26 13.15
N ASP A 56 -1.15 -6.31 12.98
CA ASP A 56 -0.08 -5.96 13.96
C ASP A 56 0.53 -7.15 14.76
N GLY A 57 0.76 -8.30 14.10
CA GLY A 57 1.28 -9.51 14.74
C GLY A 57 0.28 -10.34 15.55
N GLU A 58 -0.99 -9.95 15.59
CA GLU A 58 -2.09 -10.74 16.14
C GLU A 58 -2.40 -11.95 15.26
N GLU A 59 -2.58 -13.08 15.94
CA GLU A 59 -3.16 -14.29 15.35
C GLU A 59 -4.61 -14.05 14.93
N PHE A 60 -5.06 -14.77 13.92
CA PHE A 60 -6.45 -14.70 13.50
C PHE A 60 -7.39 -15.15 14.62
N THR A 61 -8.16 -14.23 15.20
CA THR A 61 -9.12 -14.56 16.27
C THR A 61 -10.60 -14.40 15.85
N GLN A 62 -10.90 -13.92 14.62
CA GLN A 62 -12.25 -13.48 14.24
C GLN A 62 -13.04 -14.36 13.26
N ARG A 63 -14.37 -14.15 13.31
CA ARG A 63 -15.44 -15.16 13.19
C ARG A 63 -16.22 -15.03 11.87
N GLY A 64 -15.67 -15.51 10.76
CA GLY A 64 -16.44 -15.69 9.53
C GLY A 64 -15.57 -15.89 8.26
N PRO A 65 -16.16 -16.41 7.16
CA PRO A 65 -15.41 -16.75 5.95
C PRO A 65 -14.71 -15.57 5.26
N VAL A 66 -15.25 -14.36 5.42
CA VAL A 66 -14.68 -13.13 4.81
C VAL A 66 -13.39 -12.71 5.51
N ASP A 67 -13.40 -12.68 6.84
CA ASP A 67 -12.26 -12.26 7.64
C ASP A 67 -11.09 -13.25 7.49
N GLU A 68 -11.40 -14.55 7.40
CA GLU A 68 -10.38 -15.58 7.14
C GLU A 68 -9.71 -15.38 5.79
N LYS A 69 -10.49 -15.10 4.73
CA LYS A 69 -9.94 -14.82 3.41
C LYS A 69 -9.04 -13.58 3.41
N LEU A 70 -9.43 -12.51 4.11
CA LEU A 70 -8.62 -11.30 4.25
C LEU A 70 -7.35 -11.57 5.05
N TYR A 71 -7.46 -12.35 6.12
CA TYR A 71 -6.32 -12.78 6.94
C TYR A 71 -5.31 -13.58 6.11
N LEU A 72 -5.76 -14.57 5.33
CA LEU A 72 -4.89 -15.42 4.50
C LEU A 72 -4.26 -14.66 3.32
N ALA A 73 -4.90 -13.61 2.81
CA ALA A 73 -4.39 -12.79 1.72
C ALA A 73 -3.48 -11.62 2.18
N ALA A 74 -3.40 -11.36 3.48
CA ALA A 74 -2.64 -10.25 4.03
C ALA A 74 -1.13 -10.47 3.87
N THR A 75 -0.42 -9.40 3.54
CA THR A 75 1.03 -9.33 3.61
C THR A 75 1.45 -9.31 5.07
N ARG A 76 2.27 -10.29 5.51
CA ARG A 76 2.56 -10.52 6.94
C ARG A 76 3.92 -10.05 7.42
N THR A 77 4.88 -9.98 6.51
CA THR A 77 6.25 -9.62 6.88
C THR A 77 6.60 -8.24 6.34
N LEU A 78 7.49 -7.55 7.04
CA LEU A 78 8.04 -6.28 6.56
C LEU A 78 8.78 -6.46 5.22
N GLU A 79 9.38 -7.64 5.00
CA GLU A 79 10.04 -7.98 3.74
C GLU A 79 9.05 -8.06 2.58
N ASP A 80 7.96 -8.81 2.75
CA ASP A 80 6.89 -8.90 1.74
C ASP A 80 6.23 -7.54 1.50
N TYR A 81 6.07 -6.73 2.54
CA TYR A 81 5.53 -5.38 2.42
C TYR A 81 6.45 -4.48 1.59
N ARG A 82 7.76 -4.49 1.86
CA ARG A 82 8.76 -3.78 1.05
C ARG A 82 8.78 -4.27 -0.40
N ALA A 83 8.58 -5.56 -0.62
CA ALA A 83 8.53 -6.14 -1.96
C ALA A 83 7.36 -5.61 -2.81
N LEU A 84 6.29 -5.10 -2.19
CA LEU A 84 5.19 -4.43 -2.91
C LEU A 84 5.62 -3.12 -3.59
N PHE A 85 6.77 -2.56 -3.22
CA PHE A 85 7.30 -1.29 -3.76
C PHE A 85 8.53 -1.50 -4.65
N LYS A 86 8.94 -2.76 -4.91
CA LYS A 86 10.19 -3.07 -5.61
C LYS A 86 10.21 -2.57 -7.06
N ASP A 87 9.04 -2.42 -7.68
CA ASP A 87 8.88 -2.01 -9.07
C ASP A 87 8.70 -0.50 -9.21
N ARG A 88 8.76 0.26 -8.11
CA ARG A 88 8.84 1.73 -8.13
C ARG A 88 10.15 2.13 -8.81
N ARG A 89 10.04 2.99 -9.82
CA ARG A 89 11.16 3.54 -10.58
C ARG A 89 11.31 5.02 -10.24
N ASP A 90 10.82 5.87 -11.12
CA ASP A 90 11.01 7.32 -11.10
C ASP A 90 9.76 8.05 -10.56
N GLU A 91 8.73 7.31 -10.13
CA GLU A 91 7.54 7.90 -9.54
C GLU A 91 7.91 8.69 -8.27
N LYS A 92 7.40 9.92 -8.20
CA LYS A 92 7.72 10.89 -7.15
C LYS A 92 7.21 10.43 -5.79
N VAL A 93 6.05 9.80 -5.76
CA VAL A 93 5.42 9.29 -4.54
C VAL A 93 4.92 7.87 -4.74
N ALA A 94 4.94 7.08 -3.67
CA ALA A 94 4.38 5.74 -3.65
C ALA A 94 3.25 5.62 -2.62
N GLY A 95 2.18 4.90 -2.98
CA GLY A 95 1.02 4.72 -2.13
C GLY A 95 0.61 3.26 -1.98
N GLU A 96 -0.12 3.00 -0.90
CA GLU A 96 -0.80 1.74 -0.63
C GLU A 96 -2.25 2.02 -0.23
N ALA A 97 -3.15 1.07 -0.50
CA ALA A 97 -4.57 1.25 -0.24
C ALA A 97 -5.22 0.00 0.37
N THR A 98 -5.59 0.08 1.65
CA THR A 98 -6.30 -0.95 2.41
C THR A 98 -7.45 -0.26 3.15
N PRO A 99 -8.68 -0.29 2.61
CA PRO A 99 -9.79 0.52 3.11
C PRO A 99 -10.64 -0.15 4.20
N ASN A 100 -10.07 -1.07 4.96
CA ASN A 100 -10.76 -2.01 5.85
C ASN A 100 -9.98 -2.28 7.13
#